data_AF-A0A928HVN8-F1
#
_entry.id   AF-A0A928HVN8-F1
#
_cell.length_a   1.000
_cell.length_b   1.000
_cell.length_c   1.000
_cell.angle_alpha   90.00
_cell.angle_beta   90.00
_cell.angle_gamma   90.00
#
_symmetry.space_group_name_H-M   'P 1'
#
loop_
_entity.id
_entity.type
_entity.pdbx_description
1 polymer ?
#
loop_
_entity_poly.entity_id
_entity_poly.type
_entity_poly.pdbx_seq_one_letter_code
_entity_poly.pdbx_strand_id
1 'polypeptide(L)' 'MELWEELLCNAVIKANVEIKFPNDFDLNKIIENKCYKALKAIKEIIEDDELEDEECFERIEEIVCVFESIGSNGGSRHDF' A
#
# COMPACT_ATOMS: atom_id res chain seq x y z
N MET A 1 -2.41 9.81 3.08
CA MET A 1 -2.95 10.79 2.11
C MET A 1 -3.50 11.96 2.88
N GLU A 2 -3.51 13.15 2.29
CA GLU A 2 -4.17 14.31 2.89
C GLU A 2 -5.70 14.20 2.70
N LEU A 3 -6.49 14.83 3.58
CA LEU A 3 -7.97 14.72 3.59
C LEU A 3 -8.61 15.06 2.23
N TRP A 4 -8.05 16.03 1.50
CA TRP A 4 -8.61 16.43 0.20
C TRP A 4 -8.40 15.37 -0.89
N GLU A 5 -7.32 14.58 -0.81
CA GLU A 5 -7.02 13.49 -1.74
C GLU A 5 -8.03 12.35 -1.58
N GLU A 6 -8.39 12.05 -0.33
CA GLU A 6 -9.41 11.05 0.00
C GLU A 6 -10.80 11.46 -0.49
N LEU A 7 -11.18 12.72 -0.28
CA LEU A 7 -12.45 13.27 -0.75
C LEU A 7 -12.54 13.23 -2.29
N LEU A 8 -11.44 13.55 -2.97
CA LEU A 8 -11.36 13.49 -4.42
C LEU A 8 -11.48 12.06 -4.94
N CYS A 9 -10.73 11.10 -4.40
CA CYS A 9 -10.80 9.69 -4.77
C CYS A 9 -12.24 9.15 -4.63
N ASN A 10 -12.89 9.44 -3.50
CA ASN A 10 -14.26 9.02 -3.25
C ASN A 10 -15.26 9.63 -4.25
N ALA A 11 -15.09 10.91 -4.63
CA ALA A 11 -15.93 11.56 -5.63
C ALA A 11 -15.74 10.94 -7.03
N VAL A 12 -14.50 10.66 -7.41
CA VAL A 12 -14.15 10.04 -8.70
C VAL A 12 -14.72 8.62 -8.82
N ILE A 13 -14.60 7.80 -7.76
CA ILE A 13 -15.16 6.44 -7.72
C ILE A 13 -16.69 6.48 -7.88
N LYS A 14 -17.36 7.40 -7.16
CA LYS A 14 -18.83 7.53 -7.22
C LYS A 14 -19.34 8.07 -8.55
N ALA A 15 -18.57 8.92 -9.21
CA ALA A 15 -18.95 9.55 -10.48
C ALA A 15 -18.73 8.63 -11.70
N ASN A 16 -18.15 7.43 -11.51
CA ASN A 16 -17.88 6.45 -12.55
C ASN A 16 -17.13 7.07 -13.76
N VAL A 17 -16.09 7.84 -13.46
CA VAL A 17 -15.36 8.66 -14.42
C VAL A 17 -14.48 7.80 -15.32
N GLU A 18 -14.50 8.08 -16.61
CA GLU A 18 -13.59 7.45 -17.56
C GLU A 18 -12.25 8.22 -17.59
N ILE A 19 -11.16 7.58 -17.16
CA ILE A 19 -9.83 8.18 -17.12
C ILE A 19 -9.05 7.77 -18.37
N LYS A 20 -8.58 8.75 -19.15
CA LYS A 20 -7.66 8.53 -20.28
C LYS A 20 -6.26 8.92 -19.87
N PHE A 21 -5.34 7.97 -20.00
CA PHE A 21 -3.93 8.23 -19.78
C PHE A 21 -3.22 8.59 -21.10
N PRO A 22 -2.13 9.39 -21.07
CA PRO A 22 -1.30 9.65 -22.24
C PRO A 22 -0.74 8.36 -22.86
N ASN A 23 -0.42 8.39 -24.16
CA ASN A 23 -0.02 7.21 -24.94
C ASN A 23 1.21 6.44 -24.41
N ASP A 24 2.02 7.05 -23.54
CA ASP A 24 3.22 6.44 -22.94
C ASP A 24 3.04 6.05 -21.47
N PHE A 25 1.82 6.17 -20.94
CA PHE A 25 1.52 5.89 -19.54
C PHE A 25 1.21 4.40 -19.36
N ASP A 26 2.24 3.64 -19.02
CA ASP A 26 2.13 2.22 -18.72
C ASP A 26 1.73 2.00 -17.25
N LEU A 27 0.42 1.94 -17.02
CA LEU A 27 -0.15 1.70 -15.71
C LEU A 27 0.32 0.36 -15.12
N ASN A 28 0.48 -0.68 -15.94
CA ASN A 28 0.91 -2.01 -15.48
C ASN A 28 2.34 -1.96 -14.95
N LYS A 29 3.24 -1.29 -15.67
CA LYS A 29 4.63 -1.10 -15.22
C LYS A 29 4.73 -0.29 -13.92
N ILE A 30 3.84 0.67 -13.70
CA ILE A 30 3.79 1.43 -12.44
C ILE A 30 3.31 0.53 -11.30
N ILE A 31 2.23 -0.23 -11.53
CA ILE A 31 1.68 -1.17 -10.54
C ILE A 31 2.72 -2.25 -10.19
N GLU A 32 3.34 -2.87 -11.19
CA GLU A 32 4.40 -3.88 -11.00
C GLU A 32 5.58 -3.33 -10.20
N ASN A 33 6.04 -2.11 -10.52
CA ASN A 33 7.11 -1.48 -9.75
C ASN A 33 6.72 -1.17 -8.30
N LYS A 34 5.47 -0.77 -8.05
CA LYS A 34 4.98 -0.52 -6.68
C LYS A 34 4.84 -1.83 -5.90
N CYS A 35 4.23 -2.85 -6.50
CA CYS A 35 4.11 -4.19 -5.90
C CYS A 35 5.48 -4.79 -5.59
N TYR A 36 6.43 -4.70 -6.53
CA TYR A 36 7.79 -5.19 -6.33
C TYR A 36 8.51 -4.50 -5.16
N LYS A 37 8.40 -3.16 -5.07
CA LYS A 37 8.99 -2.40 -3.96
C LYS A 37 8.36 -2.77 -2.61
N ALA A 38 7.03 -2.93 -2.57
CA ALA A 38 6.33 -3.35 -1.36
C ALA A 38 6.75 -4.76 -0.91
N LEU A 39 6.81 -5.72 -1.84
CA LEU A 39 7.29 -7.08 -1.55
C LEU A 39 8.74 -7.11 -1.07
N LYS A 40 9.61 -6.25 -1.63
CA LYS A 40 11.00 -6.11 -1.18
C LYS A 40 11.08 -5.59 0.26
N ALA A 41 10.29 -4.58 0.61
CA ALA A 41 10.23 -4.04 1.97
C ALA A 41 9.70 -5.08 2.98
N ILE A 42 8.64 -5.82 2.63
CA ILE A 42 8.11 -6.92 3.45
C ILE A 42 9.18 -8.00 3.70
N LYS A 43 9.93 -8.38 2.66
CA LYS A 43 11.02 -9.36 2.78
C LYS A 43 12.13 -8.87 3.73
N GLU A 44 12.50 -7.60 3.65
CA GLU A 44 13.51 -6.99 4.53
C GLU A 44 13.07 -6.98 6.01
N ILE A 45 11.77 -6.75 6.27
CA ILE A 45 11.20 -6.81 7.63
C ILE A 45 11.19 -8.24 8.18
N ILE A 46 10.88 -9.25 7.34
CA ILE A 46 10.80 -10.66 7.74
C ILE A 46 12.19 -11.29 7.97
N GLU A 47 13.20 -10.87 7.20
CA GLU A 47 14.57 -11.40 7.30
C GLU A 47 15.41 -10.75 8.42
N ASP A 48 14.80 -9.87 9.23
CA ASP A 48 15.46 -9.24 10.36
C ASP A 48 15.50 -10.21 11.56
N ASP A 49 16.60 -10.96 11.64
CA ASP A 49 16.83 -12.02 12.65
C ASP A 49 17.11 -11.47 14.07
N GLU A 50 17.12 -10.14 14.26
CA GLU A 50 17.37 -9.50 15.56
C GLU A 50 16.10 -9.31 16.40
N LEU A 51 14.91 -9.69 15.89
CA LEU A 51 13.62 -9.35 16.50
C LEU A 51 13.14 -10.35 17.56
N GLU A 52 12.74 -9.85 18.74
CA GLU A 52 12.04 -10.64 19.78
C GLU A 52 10.49 -10.53 19.68
N ASP A 53 9.73 -11.40 20.36
CA ASP A 53 8.27 -11.60 20.19
C ASP A 53 7.42 -10.31 20.31
N GLU A 54 7.85 -9.31 21.08
CA GLU A 54 7.16 -8.02 21.23
C GLU A 54 7.43 -7.08 20.03
N GLU A 55 8.63 -7.16 19.43
CA GLU A 55 9.01 -6.43 18.21
C GLU A 55 8.34 -7.03 16.96
N CYS A 56 7.96 -8.31 17.02
CA CYS A 56 7.23 -9.00 15.96
C CYS A 56 5.85 -8.34 15.69
N PHE A 57 5.19 -7.80 16.71
CA PHE A 57 3.96 -7.02 16.55
C PHE A 57 4.19 -5.69 15.83
N GLU A 58 5.24 -4.95 16.21
CA GLU A 58 5.59 -3.70 15.54
C GLU A 58 5.95 -3.94 14.07
N ARG A 59 6.58 -5.06 13.74
CA ARG A 59 6.87 -5.44 12.35
C ARG A 59 5.64 -5.83 11.54
N ILE A 60 4.63 -6.46 12.15
CA ILE A 60 3.34 -6.71 11.48
C ILE A 60 2.64 -5.38 11.17
N GLU A 61 2.72 -4.40 12.06
CA GLU A 61 2.21 -3.05 11.82
C GLU A 61 3.00 -2.33 10.70
N GLU A 62 4.33 -2.47 10.65
CA GLU A 62 5.14 -1.95 9.53
C GLU A 62 4.74 -2.57 8.19
N ILE A 63 4.48 -3.88 8.14
CA ILE A 63 3.99 -4.57 6.94
C ILE A 63 2.66 -3.97 6.48
N VAL A 64 1.79 -3.59 7.42
CA VAL A 64 0.48 -3.03 7.08
C VAL A 64 0.55 -1.57 6.70
N CYS A 65 1.40 -0.78 7.33
CA CYS A 65 1.77 0.55 6.83
C CYS A 65 2.27 0.48 5.37
N VAL A 66 3.05 -0.56 5.00
CA VAL A 66 3.48 -0.77 3.61
C VAL A 66 2.30 -1.05 2.68
N PHE A 67 1.34 -1.90 3.09
CA PHE A 67 0.11 -2.12 2.31
C PHE A 67 -0.72 -0.83 2.17
N GLU A 68 -0.88 -0.07 3.24
CA GLU A 68 -1.63 1.19 3.24
C GLU A 68 -0.99 2.23 2.33
N SER A 69 0.35 2.29 2.29
CA SER A 69 1.10 3.20 1.40
C SER A 69 0.84 2.97 -0.09
N ILE A 70 0.42 1.76 -0.48
CA ILE A 70 0.04 1.41 -1.86
C ILE A 70 -1.48 1.42 -2.08
N GLY A 71 -2.27 1.88 -1.10
CA GLY A 71 -3.73 1.98 -1.17
C GLY A 71 -4.46 0.67 -0.85
N SER A 72 -3.78 -0.32 -0.27
CA SER A 72 -4.36 -1.57 0.20
C SER A 72 -4.55 -1.49 1.71
N ASN A 73 -5.74 -1.78 2.24
CA ASN A 73 -6.04 -1.62 3.66
C ASN A 73 -5.42 -2.68 4.59
N GLY A 74 -4.42 -3.44 4.15
CA GLY A 74 -3.76 -4.50 4.94
C GLY A 74 -4.63 -5.69 5.37
N GLY A 75 -5.96 -5.64 5.18
CA GLY A 75 -6.92 -6.61 5.69
C GLY A 75 -7.59 -6.17 7.01
N SER A 76 -8.49 -7.00 7.55
CA SER A 76 -9.37 -6.62 8.67
C SER A 76 -8.90 -7.09 10.06
N ARG A 77 -7.62 -7.45 10.21
CA ARG A 77 -7.09 -8.04 11.45
C ARG A 77 -6.30 -7.06 12.33
N HIS A 78 -6.35 -5.76 12.03
CA HIS A 78 -5.65 -4.68 12.74
C HIS A 78 -6.37 -4.13 13.97
N ASP A 79 -7.52 -4.68 14.33
CA ASP A 79 -8.18 -4.33 15.58
C ASP A 79 -7.51 -5.10 16.75
N PHE A 80 -6.46 -4.51 17.34
CA PHE A 80 -5.89 -4.94 18.63
C PHE A 80 -6.32 -3.99 19.75
#